data_AF-A0A6P1FEZ5-F1
#
_entry.id   AF-A0A6P1FEZ5-F1
#
_cell.length_a   1.000
_cell.length_b   1.000
_cell.length_c   1.000
_cell.angle_alpha   90.00
_cell.angle_beta   90.00
_cell.angle_gamma   90.00
#
_symmetry.space_group_name_H-M   'P 1'
#
loop_
_entity.id
_entity.type
_entity.pdbx_description
1 polymer ?
#
loop_
_entity_poly.entity_id
_entity_poly.type
_entity_poly.pdbx_seq_one_letter_code
_entity_poly.pdbx_strand_id
1 'polypeptide(L)'
;MAAAIDLAHALVQSVADQARVRVLFIKGPISNRWGLRPPRVSSDVDVLVEPSRSALLIEALRTVGWRPRPASLANKAFVTHSDSLINERWPCDIDVHYSYPGMFATTAFETLWARRQPLFLAERQIDAADRVSSVIIAALHSLRTPFDARSASELDYLTAAWNVQELAPLGSELADVAGQVGALLSLQPFLRAIGVETAVPTEVPAEYGIWLRNQRQLNRSAAWLSLISSARWRDKPRLIVSAVFPARHDLYIDHPVGRTSAIALVRARTDRLWSAARALPVAVDAYRQERAIVASTHHRAAGGSGPAERGFPAEETASEQVPPRREATPQDPTGMKEPRLRGGRSRGWWGSLSVRRARWTVSLTWERSAFVLDAALEAPVTSPILLEESAADIWREIQSETLVSDLVRTLQQRYGVDSAALDGQVEEFLVELEDLNLVELRRS
;
A
#
# COMPACT_ATOMS: atom_id res chain seq x y z
N MET A 1 -2.99 14.28 1.22
CA MET A 1 -2.95 12.84 0.84
C MET A 1 -1.56 12.43 0.35
N ALA A 2 -1.02 13.03 -0.73
CA ALA A 2 0.31 12.65 -1.26
C ALA A 2 1.43 12.70 -0.21
N ALA A 3 1.51 13.79 0.55
CA ALA A 3 2.47 13.94 1.64
C ALA A 3 2.40 12.82 2.69
N ALA A 4 1.18 12.39 3.03
CA ALA A 4 0.97 11.32 4.00
C ALA A 4 1.46 9.96 3.49
N ILE A 5 1.31 9.68 2.18
CA ILE A 5 1.82 8.45 1.58
C ILE A 5 3.34 8.39 1.66
N ASP A 6 4.04 9.46 1.28
CA ASP A 6 5.51 9.50 1.31
C ASP A 6 6.05 9.38 2.74
N LEU A 7 5.44 10.09 3.69
CA LEU A 7 5.79 9.99 5.11
C LEU A 7 5.49 8.60 5.68
N ALA A 8 4.38 7.96 5.27
CA ALA A 8 4.05 6.61 5.72
C ALA A 8 5.04 5.56 5.17
N HIS A 9 5.54 5.72 3.94
CA HIS A 9 6.64 4.88 3.43
C HIS A 9 7.90 5.06 4.28
N ALA A 10 8.28 6.31 4.57
CA ALA A 10 9.45 6.62 5.38
C ALA A 10 9.33 6.09 6.82
N LEU A 11 8.13 6.17 7.41
CA LEU A 11 7.81 5.58 8.72
C LEU A 11 7.98 4.06 8.69
N VAL A 12 7.36 3.37 7.73
CA VAL A 12 7.45 1.91 7.61
C VAL A 12 8.90 1.45 7.44
N GLN A 13 9.70 2.13 6.61
CA GLN A 13 11.12 1.81 6.47
C GLN A 13 11.87 1.99 7.80
N SER A 14 11.59 3.06 8.54
CA SER A 14 12.27 3.32 9.82
C SER A 14 11.89 2.27 10.87
N VAL A 15 10.61 1.89 10.95
CA VAL A 15 10.13 0.79 11.80
C VAL A 15 10.80 -0.54 11.43
N ALA A 16 10.88 -0.84 10.14
CA ALA A 16 11.50 -2.05 9.63
C ALA A 16 13.01 -2.10 9.96
N ASP A 17 13.73 -0.99 9.75
CA ASP A 17 15.16 -0.89 10.06
C ASP A 17 15.44 -1.12 11.54
N GLN A 18 14.65 -0.50 12.43
CA GLN A 18 14.77 -0.67 13.88
C GLN A 18 14.46 -2.11 14.32
N ALA A 19 13.41 -2.72 13.75
CA ALA A 19 13.06 -4.12 13.98
C ALA A 19 14.01 -5.11 13.26
N ARG A 20 14.93 -4.60 12.42
CA ARG A 20 15.80 -5.35 11.52
C ARG A 20 15.03 -6.32 10.62
N VAL A 21 13.89 -5.88 10.08
CA VAL A 21 13.03 -6.65 9.18
C VAL A 21 13.20 -6.13 7.76
N ARG A 22 13.32 -7.04 6.78
CA ARG A 22 13.43 -6.67 5.37
C ARG A 22 12.06 -6.35 4.80
N VAL A 23 11.95 -5.19 4.16
CA VAL A 23 10.72 -4.68 3.56
C VAL A 23 10.99 -4.11 2.18
N LEU A 24 10.18 -4.51 1.21
CA LEU A 24 10.27 -4.05 -0.17
C LEU A 24 8.99 -3.29 -0.52
N PHE A 25 9.10 -1.99 -0.75
CA PHE A 25 7.96 -1.18 -1.16
C PHE A 25 7.58 -1.46 -2.61
N ILE A 26 6.28 -1.59 -2.84
CA ILE A 26 5.69 -1.95 -4.12
C ILE A 26 4.55 -1.01 -4.45
N LYS A 27 4.14 -1.01 -5.73
CA LYS A 27 3.02 -0.19 -6.23
C LYS A 27 3.17 1.29 -5.87
N GLY A 28 2.06 2.00 -5.72
CA GLY A 28 2.04 3.36 -5.22
C GLY A 28 3.01 4.34 -5.92
N PRO A 29 3.83 5.10 -5.16
CA PRO A 29 4.90 5.94 -5.70
C PRO A 29 5.90 5.18 -6.59
N ILE A 30 6.15 3.89 -6.32
CA ILE A 30 7.07 3.05 -7.11
C ILE A 30 6.50 2.81 -8.51
N SER A 31 5.19 2.55 -8.64
CA SER A 31 4.55 2.45 -9.97
C SER A 31 4.60 3.77 -10.74
N ASN A 32 4.46 4.91 -10.05
CA ASN A 32 4.55 6.22 -10.69
C ASN A 32 5.99 6.51 -11.16
N ARG A 33 7.01 6.18 -10.34
CA ARG A 33 8.43 6.32 -10.69
C ARG A 33 8.76 5.61 -12.01
N TRP A 34 8.20 4.42 -12.19
CA TRP A 34 8.45 3.58 -13.36
C TRP A 34 7.50 3.84 -14.53
N GLY A 35 6.57 4.78 -14.40
CA GLY A 35 5.60 5.11 -15.45
C GLY A 35 4.66 3.95 -15.81
N LEU A 36 4.32 3.09 -14.84
CA LEU A 36 3.54 1.86 -15.08
C LEU A 36 2.02 2.08 -15.04
N ARG A 37 1.59 3.30 -14.72
CA ARG A 37 0.20 3.76 -14.70
C ARG A 37 0.15 5.27 -14.88
N PRO A 38 -1.00 5.86 -15.26
CA PRO A 38 -1.17 7.31 -15.23
C PRO A 38 -0.83 7.88 -13.85
N PRO A 39 -0.12 9.02 -13.75
CA PRO A 39 0.25 9.62 -12.47
C PRO A 39 -0.99 9.86 -11.59
N ARG A 40 -0.99 9.26 -10.40
CA ARG A 40 -2.02 9.49 -9.38
C ARG A 40 -1.46 9.31 -7.97
N VAL A 41 -2.12 9.94 -7.01
CA VAL A 41 -1.87 9.73 -5.58
C VAL A 41 -2.51 8.42 -5.15
N SER A 42 -1.76 7.59 -4.43
CA SER A 42 -2.25 6.33 -3.87
C SER A 42 -3.01 6.56 -2.57
N SER A 43 -3.86 5.62 -2.19
CA SER A 43 -4.62 5.65 -0.93
C SER A 43 -3.93 4.88 0.20
N ASP A 44 -2.95 4.06 -0.15
CA ASP A 44 -2.32 3.04 0.66
C ASP A 44 -0.81 2.98 0.43
N VAL A 45 -0.11 2.46 1.43
CA VAL A 45 1.28 2.02 1.34
C VAL A 45 1.29 0.50 1.20
N ASP A 46 1.66 -0.01 0.03
CA ASP A 46 1.88 -1.44 -0.16
C ASP A 46 3.35 -1.80 0.12
N VAL A 47 3.57 -2.70 1.07
CA VAL A 47 4.91 -3.20 1.42
C VAL A 47 4.93 -4.73 1.42
N LEU A 48 5.87 -5.31 0.69
CA LEU A 48 6.15 -6.75 0.76
C LEU A 48 7.20 -6.99 1.85
N VAL A 49 6.89 -7.80 2.85
CA VAL A 49 7.76 -8.12 3.99
C VAL A 49 8.32 -9.53 3.88
N GLU A 50 9.51 -9.73 4.44
CA GLU A 50 10.06 -11.07 4.67
C GLU A 50 9.01 -11.99 5.34
N PRO A 51 8.56 -13.08 4.69
CA PRO A 51 7.36 -13.80 5.13
C PRO A 51 7.45 -14.31 6.57
N SER A 52 8.61 -14.83 6.97
CA SER A 52 8.88 -15.37 8.32
C SER A 52 8.91 -14.30 9.42
N ARG A 53 9.02 -13.01 9.07
CA ARG A 53 9.13 -11.89 10.01
C ARG A 53 7.99 -10.87 9.90
N SER A 54 6.98 -11.16 9.10
CA SER A 54 5.78 -10.34 8.93
C SER A 54 5.10 -9.98 10.26
N ALA A 55 4.91 -10.95 11.15
CA ALA A 55 4.32 -10.71 12.47
C ALA A 55 5.14 -9.73 13.33
N LEU A 56 6.47 -9.76 13.22
CA LEU A 56 7.33 -8.83 13.94
C LEU A 56 7.18 -7.39 13.43
N LEU A 57 7.08 -7.21 12.11
CA LEU A 57 6.83 -5.88 11.53
C LEU A 57 5.47 -5.33 11.95
N ILE A 58 4.43 -6.17 11.89
CA ILE A 58 3.07 -5.76 12.30
C ILE A 58 3.06 -5.34 13.77
N GLU A 59 3.72 -6.10 14.66
CA GLU A 59 3.80 -5.72 16.07
C GLU A 59 4.60 -4.43 16.29
N ALA A 60 5.70 -4.23 15.55
CA ALA A 60 6.46 -2.97 15.60
C ALA A 60 5.65 -1.77 15.08
N LEU A 61 4.82 -1.96 14.05
CA LEU A 61 3.88 -0.92 13.60
C LEU A 61 2.79 -0.65 14.65
N ARG A 62 2.39 -1.66 15.42
CA ARG A 62 1.44 -1.50 16.53
C ARG A 62 1.97 -0.66 17.67
N THR A 63 3.26 -0.75 18.00
CA THR A 63 3.85 0.09 19.06
C THR A 63 3.81 1.58 18.72
N VAL A 64 3.69 1.92 17.42
CA VAL A 64 3.55 3.30 16.93
C VAL A 64 2.15 3.60 16.39
N GLY A 65 1.13 2.96 16.96
CA GLY A 65 -0.27 3.39 16.82
C GLY A 65 -1.03 2.83 15.61
N TRP A 66 -0.40 2.01 14.77
CA TRP A 66 -1.11 1.30 13.71
C TRP A 66 -1.81 0.07 14.25
N ARG A 67 -2.99 -0.24 13.74
CA ARG A 67 -3.75 -1.41 14.20
C ARG A 67 -4.33 -2.18 13.02
N PRO A 68 -4.46 -3.51 13.11
CA PRO A 68 -5.14 -4.28 12.08
C PRO A 68 -6.53 -3.73 11.79
N ARG A 69 -6.82 -3.55 10.51
CA ARG A 69 -8.14 -3.15 10.01
C ARG A 69 -9.14 -4.23 10.44
N PRO A 70 -10.29 -3.84 11.03
CA PRO A 70 -11.35 -4.80 11.32
C PRO A 70 -11.77 -5.52 10.03
N ALA A 71 -11.60 -6.83 10.00
CA ALA A 71 -11.91 -7.68 8.86
C ALA A 71 -13.01 -8.68 9.23
N SER A 72 -13.98 -8.87 8.32
CA SER A 72 -15.01 -9.90 8.47
C SER A 72 -14.39 -11.30 8.39
N LEU A 73 -15.09 -12.31 8.91
CA LEU A 73 -14.63 -13.70 8.82
C LEU A 73 -14.33 -14.14 7.38
N ALA A 74 -15.14 -13.69 6.41
CA ALA A 74 -14.91 -13.98 5.00
C ALA A 74 -13.63 -13.31 4.48
N ASN A 75 -13.37 -12.05 4.86
CA ASN A 75 -12.14 -11.37 4.48
C ASN A 75 -10.91 -12.10 5.06
N LYS A 76 -10.93 -12.44 6.36
CA LYS A 76 -9.86 -13.21 7.03
C LYS A 76 -9.61 -14.59 6.41
N ALA A 77 -10.67 -15.22 5.90
CA ALA A 77 -10.56 -16.55 5.32
C ALA A 77 -10.03 -16.55 3.88
N PHE A 78 -10.18 -15.44 3.13
CA PHE A 78 -9.89 -15.39 1.69
C PHE A 78 -8.77 -14.42 1.31
N VAL A 79 -8.50 -13.42 2.14
CA VAL A 79 -7.35 -12.52 2.00
C VAL A 79 -6.26 -13.05 2.93
N THR A 80 -5.41 -13.90 2.36
CA THR A 80 -4.35 -14.63 3.10
C THR A 80 -2.95 -14.24 2.64
N HIS A 81 -2.80 -13.07 2.01
CA HIS A 81 -1.52 -12.62 1.47
C HIS A 81 -1.01 -11.32 2.09
N SER A 82 -1.90 -10.58 2.78
CA SER A 82 -1.58 -9.33 3.43
C SER A 82 -2.46 -9.06 4.64
N ASP A 83 -1.99 -8.15 5.50
CA ASP A 83 -2.76 -7.51 6.56
C ASP A 83 -2.79 -5.99 6.33
N SER A 84 -4.00 -5.43 6.24
CA SER A 84 -4.20 -3.99 6.18
C SER A 84 -4.20 -3.39 7.58
N LEU A 85 -3.42 -2.33 7.79
CA LEU A 85 -3.29 -1.60 9.04
C LEU A 85 -3.84 -0.17 8.87
N ILE A 86 -4.50 0.32 9.91
CA ILE A 86 -5.08 1.66 9.97
C ILE A 86 -4.57 2.42 11.17
N ASN A 87 -4.53 3.74 11.05
CA ASN A 87 -4.28 4.66 12.14
C ASN A 87 -5.25 5.86 11.98
N GLU A 88 -5.95 6.22 13.06
CA GLU A 88 -7.01 7.26 13.02
C GLU A 88 -6.48 8.66 12.72
N ARG A 89 -5.18 8.88 12.93
CA ARG A 89 -4.51 10.16 12.66
C ARG A 89 -3.84 10.21 11.30
N TRP A 90 -3.92 9.13 10.52
CA TRP A 90 -3.37 9.04 9.17
C TRP A 90 -4.50 8.91 8.14
N PRO A 91 -4.43 9.63 7.01
CA PRO A 91 -5.45 9.56 5.97
C PRO A 91 -5.29 8.36 5.03
N CYS A 92 -4.36 7.44 5.32
CA CYS A 92 -3.98 6.32 4.47
C CYS A 92 -3.77 5.04 5.29
N ASP A 93 -3.85 3.91 4.61
CA ASP A 93 -3.62 2.58 5.16
C ASP A 93 -2.19 2.09 4.87
N ILE A 94 -1.74 1.07 5.61
CA ILE A 94 -0.55 0.28 5.27
C ILE A 94 -0.99 -1.16 5.01
N ASP A 95 -0.73 -1.66 3.81
CA ASP A 95 -0.93 -3.06 3.44
C ASP A 95 0.40 -3.80 3.53
N VAL A 96 0.53 -4.65 4.56
CA VAL A 96 1.70 -5.50 4.79
C VAL A 96 1.48 -6.85 4.10
N HIS A 97 2.10 -7.04 2.94
CA HIS A 97 2.06 -8.27 2.15
C HIS A 97 3.17 -9.22 2.56
N TYR A 98 2.86 -10.46 2.91
CA TYR A 98 3.85 -11.52 3.19
C TYR A 98 3.92 -12.56 2.07
N SER A 99 3.08 -12.40 1.05
CA SER A 99 3.16 -13.07 -0.25
C SER A 99 2.45 -12.18 -1.26
N TYR A 100 2.67 -12.40 -2.55
CA TYR A 100 1.98 -11.65 -3.60
C TYR A 100 1.16 -12.59 -4.48
N PRO A 101 -0.18 -12.42 -4.60
CA PRO A 101 -1.02 -13.30 -5.39
C PRO A 101 -0.54 -13.41 -6.84
N GLY A 102 -0.46 -14.65 -7.32
CA GLY A 102 0.02 -14.96 -8.66
C GLY A 102 1.52 -15.24 -8.74
N MET A 103 2.27 -15.05 -7.66
CA MET A 103 3.63 -15.57 -7.47
C MET A 103 3.57 -16.84 -6.61
N PHE A 104 4.14 -17.94 -7.08
CA PHE A 104 4.01 -19.25 -6.42
C PHE A 104 5.33 -19.79 -5.86
N ALA A 105 6.48 -19.17 -6.17
CA ALA A 105 7.75 -19.61 -5.62
C ALA A 105 7.88 -19.23 -4.14
N THR A 106 8.31 -20.17 -3.30
CA THR A 106 8.62 -19.90 -1.88
C THR A 106 9.77 -18.91 -1.71
N THR A 107 10.65 -18.80 -2.71
CA THR A 107 11.79 -17.88 -2.77
C THR A 107 11.44 -16.53 -3.41
N ALA A 108 10.18 -16.28 -3.77
CA ALA A 108 9.79 -15.07 -4.50
C ALA A 108 10.25 -13.78 -3.80
N PHE A 109 10.11 -13.68 -2.48
CA PHE A 109 10.61 -12.53 -1.72
C PHE A 109 12.12 -12.33 -1.89
N GLU A 110 12.92 -13.39 -1.78
CA GLU A 110 14.39 -13.31 -1.89
C GLU A 110 14.81 -12.86 -3.30
N THR A 111 14.16 -13.38 -4.34
CA THR A 111 14.39 -12.95 -5.72
C THR A 111 14.14 -11.46 -5.89
N LEU A 112 13.01 -10.95 -5.40
CA LEU A 112 12.67 -9.52 -5.50
C LEU A 112 13.59 -8.66 -4.62
N TRP A 113 13.93 -9.13 -3.43
CA TRP A 113 14.79 -8.46 -2.46
C TRP A 113 16.23 -8.27 -2.97
N ALA A 114 16.77 -9.28 -3.65
CA ALA A 114 18.09 -9.22 -4.27
C ALA A 114 18.19 -8.15 -5.36
N ARG A 115 17.05 -7.80 -5.97
CA ARG A 115 16.93 -6.83 -7.08
C ARG A 115 16.51 -5.43 -6.63
N ARG A 116 16.22 -5.22 -5.35
CA ARG A 116 15.68 -3.95 -4.83
C ARG A 116 16.54 -2.76 -5.22
N GLN A 117 15.89 -1.61 -5.39
CA GLN A 117 16.54 -0.34 -5.69
C GLN A 117 16.21 0.72 -4.64
N PRO A 118 17.16 1.60 -4.30
CA PRO A 118 16.89 2.71 -3.42
C PRO A 118 15.97 3.74 -4.09
N LEU A 119 14.97 4.21 -3.34
CA LEU A 119 14.15 5.36 -3.67
C LEU A 119 14.12 6.32 -2.49
N PHE A 120 14.19 7.63 -2.73
CA PHE A 120 14.02 8.62 -1.68
C PHE A 120 12.57 9.11 -1.66
N LEU A 121 11.89 8.93 -0.52
CA LEU A 121 10.57 9.50 -0.23
C LEU A 121 10.65 10.20 1.14
N ALA A 122 10.11 11.43 1.24
CA ALA A 122 10.18 12.23 2.47
C ALA A 122 11.60 12.26 3.09
N GLU A 123 12.60 12.58 2.27
CA GLU A 123 14.04 12.63 2.62
C GLU A 123 14.64 11.31 3.13
N ARG A 124 13.87 10.21 3.13
CA ARG A 124 14.28 8.90 3.59
C ARG A 124 14.53 7.97 2.42
N GLN A 125 15.69 7.32 2.40
CA GLN A 125 15.93 6.19 1.50
C GLN A 125 15.07 5.01 1.93
N ILE A 126 14.30 4.46 0.99
CA ILE A 126 13.49 3.26 1.13
C ILE A 126 13.97 2.18 0.14
N ASP A 127 13.78 0.91 0.49
CA ASP A 127 14.02 -0.24 -0.39
C ASP A 127 12.78 -0.51 -1.27
N ALA A 128 12.87 -0.23 -2.57
CA ALA A 128 11.76 -0.34 -3.52
C ALA A 128 11.99 -1.45 -4.56
N ALA A 129 10.90 -2.00 -5.11
CA ALA A 129 10.99 -2.92 -6.24
C ALA A 129 11.61 -2.23 -7.47
N ASP A 130 12.51 -2.94 -8.16
CA ASP A 130 13.06 -2.47 -9.43
C ASP A 130 12.00 -2.43 -10.53
N ARG A 131 12.37 -1.90 -11.71
CA ARG A 131 11.45 -1.70 -12.82
C ARG A 131 10.81 -3.00 -13.29
N VAL A 132 11.59 -4.08 -13.45
CA VAL A 132 11.07 -5.38 -13.95
C VAL A 132 10.13 -6.01 -12.93
N SER A 133 10.54 -6.05 -11.66
CA SER A 133 9.69 -6.54 -10.57
C SER A 133 8.39 -5.74 -10.46
N SER A 134 8.46 -4.42 -10.64
CA SER A 134 7.29 -3.55 -10.61
C SER A 134 6.32 -3.80 -11.76
N VAL A 135 6.82 -4.13 -12.97
CA VAL A 135 5.97 -4.55 -14.11
C VAL A 135 5.24 -5.85 -13.78
N ILE A 136 5.94 -6.86 -13.25
CA ILE A 136 5.35 -8.14 -12.81
C ILE A 136 4.22 -7.88 -11.80
N ILE A 137 4.51 -7.09 -10.76
CA ILE A 137 3.55 -6.76 -9.70
C ILE A 137 2.33 -6.01 -10.23
N ALA A 138 2.54 -5.04 -11.13
CA ALA A 138 1.46 -4.26 -11.74
C ALA A 138 0.58 -5.13 -12.66
N ALA A 139 1.18 -5.95 -13.52
CA ALA A 139 0.43 -6.87 -14.38
C ALA A 139 -0.36 -7.89 -13.55
N LEU A 140 0.24 -8.49 -12.52
CA LEU A 140 -0.46 -9.39 -11.60
C LEU A 140 -1.59 -8.65 -10.84
N HIS A 141 -1.39 -7.40 -10.42
CA HIS A 141 -2.45 -6.63 -9.78
C HIS A 141 -3.70 -6.53 -10.67
N SER A 142 -3.52 -6.11 -11.91
CA SER A 142 -4.61 -5.96 -12.88
C SER A 142 -5.23 -7.31 -13.26
N LEU A 143 -4.40 -8.32 -13.50
CA LEU A 143 -4.85 -9.66 -13.84
C LEU A 143 -5.58 -10.36 -12.69
N ARG A 144 -5.45 -9.91 -11.44
CA ARG A 144 -6.16 -10.50 -10.30
C ARG A 144 -7.67 -10.26 -10.36
N THR A 145 -8.09 -9.14 -10.94
CA THR A 145 -9.50 -8.73 -11.05
C THR A 145 -9.83 -8.26 -12.46
N PRO A 146 -9.71 -9.11 -13.49
CA PRO A 146 -9.79 -8.70 -14.89
C PRO A 146 -11.20 -8.21 -15.32
N PHE A 147 -12.23 -8.53 -14.53
CA PHE A 147 -13.60 -8.06 -14.74
C PHE A 147 -13.85 -6.64 -14.22
N ASP A 148 -12.94 -6.08 -13.42
CA ASP A 148 -13.03 -4.71 -12.94
C ASP A 148 -12.49 -3.74 -14.01
N ALA A 149 -13.32 -2.77 -14.42
CA ALA A 149 -12.99 -1.87 -15.52
C ALA A 149 -11.72 -1.05 -15.26
N ARG A 150 -11.45 -0.68 -14.00
CA ARG A 150 -10.21 -0.02 -13.61
C ARG A 150 -9.01 -0.94 -13.79
N SER A 151 -9.09 -2.18 -13.31
CA SER A 151 -8.03 -3.18 -13.47
C SER A 151 -7.72 -3.44 -14.95
N ALA A 152 -8.75 -3.56 -15.79
CA ALA A 152 -8.59 -3.71 -17.25
C ALA A 152 -7.86 -2.51 -17.86
N SER A 153 -8.31 -1.28 -17.56
CA SER A 153 -7.66 -0.05 -18.05
C SER A 153 -6.20 0.08 -17.58
N GLU A 154 -5.90 -0.33 -16.35
CA GLU A 154 -4.51 -0.35 -15.84
C GLU A 154 -3.64 -1.36 -16.59
N LEU A 155 -4.17 -2.53 -16.98
CA LEU A 155 -3.46 -3.51 -17.81
C LEU A 155 -3.22 -3.00 -19.23
N ASP A 156 -4.22 -2.37 -19.84
CA ASP A 156 -4.10 -1.77 -21.18
C ASP A 156 -3.04 -0.68 -21.19
N TYR A 157 -3.05 0.19 -20.19
CA TYR A 157 -2.02 1.22 -20.02
C TYR A 157 -0.63 0.58 -19.89
N LEU A 158 -0.47 -0.44 -19.04
CA LEU A 158 0.81 -1.11 -18.85
C LEU A 158 1.31 -1.76 -20.15
N THR A 159 0.41 -2.38 -20.93
CA THR A 159 0.72 -2.98 -22.23
C THR A 159 1.13 -1.92 -23.26
N ALA A 160 0.44 -0.78 -23.30
CA ALA A 160 0.83 0.34 -24.15
C ALA A 160 2.17 0.96 -23.72
N ALA A 161 2.38 1.14 -22.42
CA ALA A 161 3.62 1.64 -21.84
C ALA A 161 4.80 0.72 -22.15
N TRP A 162 4.59 -0.60 -22.20
CA TRP A 162 5.61 -1.57 -22.61
C TRP A 162 6.19 -1.26 -23.99
N ASN A 163 5.30 -0.96 -24.94
CA ASN A 163 5.68 -0.69 -26.33
C ASN A 163 6.30 0.70 -26.50
N VAL A 164 5.78 1.71 -25.78
CA VAL A 164 6.20 3.12 -25.95
C VAL A 164 7.45 3.48 -25.14
N GLN A 165 7.65 2.89 -23.96
CA GLN A 165 8.77 3.24 -23.07
C GLN A 165 10.03 2.38 -23.30
N GLU A 166 10.15 1.76 -24.47
CA GLU A 166 11.26 0.88 -24.85
C GLU A 166 11.54 -0.19 -23.77
N LEU A 167 10.48 -0.79 -23.20
CA LEU A 167 10.62 -1.87 -22.22
C LEU A 167 10.89 -3.22 -22.89
N ALA A 168 10.69 -3.34 -24.20
CA ALA A 168 10.91 -4.56 -24.98
C ALA A 168 12.29 -5.22 -24.77
N PRO A 169 13.43 -4.50 -24.64
CA PRO A 169 14.72 -5.11 -24.33
C PRO A 169 14.75 -5.84 -22.98
N LEU A 170 13.85 -5.51 -22.06
CA LEU A 170 13.72 -6.18 -20.76
C LEU A 170 12.89 -7.47 -20.86
N GLY A 171 12.42 -7.89 -22.04
CA GLY A 171 11.55 -9.06 -22.20
C GLY A 171 12.15 -10.35 -21.67
N SER A 172 13.43 -10.61 -21.96
CA SER A 172 14.14 -11.80 -21.42
C SER A 172 14.25 -11.73 -19.90
N GLU A 173 14.65 -10.58 -19.37
CA GLU A 173 14.78 -10.39 -17.92
C GLU A 173 13.43 -10.52 -17.21
N LEU A 174 12.36 -9.98 -17.80
CA LEU A 174 10.99 -10.13 -17.31
C LEU A 174 10.58 -11.59 -17.25
N ALA A 175 10.83 -12.36 -18.31
CA ALA A 175 10.54 -13.79 -18.35
C ALA A 175 11.34 -14.56 -17.29
N ASP A 176 12.64 -14.28 -17.15
CA ASP A 176 13.52 -14.92 -16.18
C ASP A 176 13.07 -14.64 -14.74
N VAL A 177 12.79 -13.38 -14.41
CA VAL A 177 12.32 -12.99 -13.08
C VAL A 177 10.93 -13.56 -12.81
N ALA A 178 10.02 -13.52 -13.79
CA ALA A 178 8.70 -14.15 -13.69
C ALA A 178 8.80 -15.66 -13.45
N GLY A 179 9.79 -16.34 -14.04
CA GLY A 179 10.11 -17.74 -13.77
C GLY A 179 10.56 -17.95 -12.32
N GLN A 180 11.52 -17.16 -11.85
CA GLN A 180 12.10 -17.28 -10.51
C GLN A 180 11.08 -17.03 -9.39
N VAL A 181 10.15 -16.09 -9.57
CA VAL A 181 9.07 -15.84 -8.59
C VAL A 181 7.86 -16.77 -8.79
N GLY A 182 7.89 -17.66 -9.79
CA GLY A 182 6.81 -18.59 -10.09
C GLY A 182 5.53 -17.91 -10.59
N ALA A 183 5.66 -16.83 -11.37
CA ALA A 183 4.53 -16.05 -11.90
C ALA A 183 4.21 -16.29 -13.38
N LEU A 184 4.98 -17.11 -14.10
CA LEU A 184 4.80 -17.33 -15.56
C LEU A 184 3.37 -17.71 -15.96
N LEU A 185 2.73 -18.63 -15.22
CA LEU A 185 1.35 -19.04 -15.49
C LEU A 185 0.36 -17.88 -15.30
N SER A 186 0.49 -17.16 -14.19
CA SER A 186 -0.39 -16.04 -13.83
C SER A 186 -0.22 -14.85 -14.77
N LEU A 187 1.00 -14.59 -15.24
CA LEU A 187 1.34 -13.49 -16.14
C LEU A 187 1.12 -13.78 -17.61
N GLN A 188 0.80 -15.03 -17.97
CA GLN A 188 0.72 -15.45 -19.37
C GLN A 188 -0.15 -14.52 -20.26
N PRO A 189 -1.33 -14.02 -19.84
CA PRO A 189 -2.11 -13.09 -20.67
C PRO A 189 -1.34 -11.81 -21.00
N PHE A 190 -0.62 -11.25 -20.03
CA PHE A 190 0.21 -10.06 -20.23
C PHE A 190 1.42 -10.36 -21.12
N LEU A 191 2.17 -11.44 -20.82
CA LEU A 191 3.36 -11.84 -21.59
C LEU A 191 3.04 -12.04 -23.08
N ARG A 192 1.90 -12.68 -23.40
CA ARG A 192 1.43 -12.83 -24.79
C ARG A 192 1.12 -11.47 -25.42
N ALA A 193 0.45 -10.57 -24.71
CA ALA A 193 0.06 -9.26 -25.22
C ALA A 193 1.27 -8.37 -25.58
N ILE A 194 2.37 -8.52 -24.83
CA ILE A 194 3.63 -7.79 -25.09
C ILE A 194 4.61 -8.54 -25.99
N GLY A 195 4.23 -9.70 -26.54
CA GLY A 195 5.06 -10.50 -27.43
C GLY A 195 6.26 -11.19 -26.76
N VAL A 196 6.24 -11.37 -25.44
CA VAL A 196 7.30 -12.09 -24.71
C VAL A 196 6.93 -13.57 -24.65
N GLU A 197 7.62 -14.37 -25.46
CA GLU A 197 7.44 -15.83 -25.48
C GLU A 197 8.08 -16.48 -24.26
N THR A 198 7.32 -17.32 -23.57
CA THR A 198 7.80 -18.10 -22.43
C THR A 198 7.30 -19.53 -22.54
N ALA A 199 8.15 -20.48 -22.14
CA ALA A 199 7.72 -21.85 -22.00
C ALA A 199 6.67 -21.94 -20.88
N VAL A 200 5.52 -22.53 -21.18
CA VAL A 200 4.50 -22.80 -20.17
C VAL A 200 5.06 -23.83 -19.19
N PRO A 201 5.09 -23.55 -17.88
CA PRO A 201 5.54 -24.52 -16.89
C PRO A 201 4.77 -25.85 -17.02
N THR A 202 5.52 -26.95 -16.99
CA THR A 202 4.95 -28.32 -17.04
C THR A 202 4.19 -28.67 -15.76
N GLU A 203 4.71 -28.20 -14.62
CA GLU A 203 4.06 -28.32 -13.32
C GLU A 203 3.26 -27.07 -13.00
N VAL A 204 2.00 -27.26 -12.62
CA VAL A 204 1.06 -26.19 -12.27
C VAL A 204 0.86 -26.18 -10.76
N PRO A 205 1.26 -25.12 -10.03
CA PRO A 205 1.04 -25.06 -8.58
C PRO A 205 -0.44 -25.16 -8.23
N ALA A 206 -0.78 -25.81 -7.11
CA ALA A 206 -2.17 -25.94 -6.67
C ALA A 206 -2.81 -24.56 -6.41
N GLU A 207 -1.99 -23.60 -5.98
CA GLU A 207 -2.30 -22.20 -5.76
C GLU A 207 -2.76 -21.49 -7.04
N TYR A 208 -2.37 -21.98 -8.22
CA TYR A 208 -2.84 -21.44 -9.50
C TYR A 208 -4.35 -21.66 -9.70
N GLY A 209 -4.90 -22.77 -9.18
CA GLY A 209 -6.34 -22.99 -9.17
C GLY A 209 -7.08 -21.94 -8.34
N ILE A 210 -6.52 -21.59 -7.18
CA ILE A 210 -7.05 -20.52 -6.30
C ILE A 210 -6.98 -19.16 -7.00
N TRP A 211 -5.86 -18.87 -7.68
CA TRP A 211 -5.70 -17.67 -8.50
C TRP A 211 -6.79 -17.54 -9.57
N LEU A 212 -6.98 -18.56 -10.40
CA LEU A 212 -8.01 -18.56 -11.46
C LEU A 212 -9.43 -18.44 -10.91
N ARG A 213 -9.72 -19.05 -9.76
CA ARG A 213 -11.02 -18.88 -9.09
C ARG A 213 -11.25 -17.42 -8.71
N ASN A 214 -10.24 -16.75 -8.16
CA ASN A 214 -10.33 -15.35 -7.74
C ASN A 214 -10.45 -14.38 -8.93
N GLN A 215 -9.94 -14.73 -10.12
CA GLN A 215 -10.05 -13.92 -11.34
C GLN A 215 -11.45 -13.88 -11.95
N ARG A 216 -12.29 -14.91 -11.74
CA ARG A 216 -13.52 -15.05 -12.55
C ARG A 216 -14.66 -14.17 -12.07
N GLN A 217 -14.84 -14.05 -10.76
CA GLN A 217 -15.68 -13.07 -10.07
C GLN A 217 -15.28 -13.06 -8.58
N LEU A 218 -15.62 -12.00 -7.83
CA LEU A 218 -15.71 -12.01 -6.36
C LEU A 218 -16.87 -12.92 -5.90
N ASN A 219 -16.96 -14.15 -6.40
CA ASN A 219 -17.95 -15.11 -5.97
C ASN A 219 -17.50 -15.69 -4.63
N ARG A 220 -17.81 -14.96 -3.56
CA ARG A 220 -17.54 -15.38 -2.18
C ARG A 220 -18.07 -16.79 -1.92
N SER A 221 -19.15 -17.21 -2.58
CA SER A 221 -19.71 -18.56 -2.45
C SER A 221 -18.74 -19.64 -2.96
N ALA A 222 -18.02 -19.40 -4.06
CA ALA A 222 -17.00 -20.33 -4.55
C ALA A 222 -15.81 -20.45 -3.58
N ALA A 223 -15.39 -19.33 -2.99
CA ALA A 223 -14.35 -19.31 -1.97
C ALA A 223 -14.77 -20.07 -0.70
N TRP A 224 -16.03 -19.90 -0.25
CA TRP A 224 -16.60 -20.67 0.86
C TRP A 224 -16.70 -22.17 0.55
N LEU A 225 -17.11 -22.57 -0.67
CA LEU A 225 -17.15 -23.97 -1.07
C LEU A 225 -15.75 -24.61 -1.02
N SER A 226 -14.73 -23.92 -1.56
CA SER A 226 -13.35 -24.40 -1.49
C SER A 226 -12.89 -24.58 -0.03
N LEU A 227 -13.10 -23.56 0.81
CA LEU A 227 -12.76 -23.60 2.24
C LEU A 227 -13.48 -24.72 3.01
N ILE A 228 -14.79 -24.90 2.80
CA ILE A 228 -15.57 -25.96 3.46
C ILE A 228 -15.11 -27.35 2.97
N SER A 229 -14.74 -27.46 1.70
CA SER A 229 -14.30 -28.74 1.12
C SER A 229 -12.97 -29.21 1.71
N SER A 230 -12.02 -28.28 1.91
CA SER A 230 -10.67 -28.54 2.41
C SER A 230 -10.58 -28.59 3.95
N ALA A 231 -11.58 -28.07 4.66
CA ALA A 231 -11.63 -28.11 6.11
C ALA A 231 -11.78 -29.53 6.67
N ARG A 232 -11.28 -29.74 7.91
CA ARG A 232 -11.51 -30.98 8.65
C ARG A 232 -13.00 -31.16 8.90
N TRP A 233 -13.48 -32.41 8.93
CA TRP A 233 -14.90 -32.71 9.07
C TRP A 233 -15.57 -32.05 10.29
N ARG A 234 -14.81 -31.85 11.38
CA ARG A 234 -15.28 -31.17 12.61
C ARG A 234 -15.52 -29.68 12.44
N ASP A 235 -14.80 -29.03 11.52
CA ASP A 235 -14.88 -27.59 11.30
C ASP A 235 -15.95 -27.23 10.26
N LYS A 236 -16.35 -28.20 9.41
CA LYS A 236 -17.33 -27.99 8.33
C LYS A 236 -18.68 -27.44 8.82
N PRO A 237 -19.32 -27.98 9.88
CA PRO A 237 -20.61 -27.44 10.34
C PRO A 237 -20.52 -25.96 10.71
N ARG A 238 -19.44 -25.56 11.42
CA ARG A 238 -19.21 -24.17 11.81
C ARG A 238 -19.01 -23.29 10.58
N LEU A 239 -18.20 -23.72 9.61
CA LEU A 239 -17.97 -22.96 8.38
C LEU A 239 -19.22 -22.81 7.53
N ILE A 240 -20.07 -23.84 7.45
CA ILE A 240 -21.38 -23.77 6.76
C ILE A 240 -22.29 -22.75 7.46
N VAL A 241 -22.40 -22.82 8.79
CA VAL A 241 -23.20 -21.85 9.57
C VAL A 241 -22.67 -20.43 9.35
N SER A 242 -21.35 -20.23 9.38
CA SER A 242 -20.72 -18.93 9.12
C SER A 242 -20.93 -18.40 7.69
N ALA A 243 -20.96 -19.29 6.69
CA ALA A 243 -21.19 -18.93 5.30
C ALA A 243 -22.65 -18.47 5.07
N VAL A 244 -23.61 -19.19 5.67
CA VAL A 244 -25.06 -18.98 5.49
C VAL A 244 -25.60 -17.89 6.42
N PHE A 245 -25.10 -17.83 7.66
CA PHE A 245 -25.53 -16.93 8.72
C PHE A 245 -24.34 -16.15 9.31
N PRO A 246 -23.79 -15.16 8.58
CA PRO A 246 -22.70 -14.34 9.09
C PRO A 246 -23.08 -13.62 10.39
N ALA A 247 -22.11 -13.46 11.28
CA ALA A 247 -22.31 -12.78 12.55
C ALA A 247 -22.70 -11.31 12.32
N ARG A 248 -23.43 -10.71 13.26
CA ARG A 248 -23.85 -9.29 13.16
C ARG A 248 -22.64 -8.36 12.97
N HIS A 249 -21.53 -8.64 13.65
CA HIS A 249 -20.28 -7.90 13.50
C HIS A 249 -19.71 -7.95 12.08
N ASP A 250 -19.70 -9.12 11.44
CA ASP A 250 -19.24 -9.29 10.05
C ASP A 250 -20.11 -8.51 9.06
N LEU A 251 -21.43 -8.49 9.30
CA LEU A 251 -22.38 -7.73 8.48
C LEU A 251 -22.16 -6.22 8.60
N TYR A 252 -21.81 -5.71 9.79
CA TYR A 252 -21.51 -4.29 9.97
C TYR A 252 -20.19 -3.86 9.35
N ILE A 253 -19.19 -4.75 9.30
CA ILE A 253 -17.93 -4.51 8.61
C ILE A 253 -18.14 -4.50 7.09
N ASP A 254 -18.88 -5.48 6.56
CA ASP A 254 -19.12 -5.60 5.11
C ASP A 254 -20.16 -4.58 4.58
N HIS A 255 -21.12 -4.17 5.40
CA HIS A 255 -22.25 -3.28 5.03
C HIS A 255 -22.53 -2.25 6.14
N PRO A 256 -21.87 -1.07 6.14
CA PRO A 256 -22.01 -0.07 7.18
C PRO A 256 -23.44 0.46 7.36
N VAL A 257 -24.25 0.42 6.29
CA VAL A 257 -25.65 0.89 6.25
C VAL A 257 -26.58 0.06 7.14
N GLY A 258 -26.22 -1.18 7.48
CA GLY A 258 -27.00 -2.08 8.33
C GLY A 258 -27.14 -1.62 9.80
N ARG A 259 -26.42 -0.57 10.21
CA ARG A 259 -26.47 0.01 11.57
C ARG A 259 -27.78 0.73 11.92
N THR A 260 -28.69 0.89 10.94
CA THR A 260 -29.84 1.79 11.05
C THR A 260 -31.12 1.16 11.59
N SER A 261 -31.38 -0.15 11.42
CA SER A 261 -32.56 -0.83 12.00
C SER A 261 -32.49 -2.37 11.99
N ALA A 262 -33.29 -3.02 12.84
CA ALA A 262 -33.44 -4.49 12.86
C ALA A 262 -34.02 -5.05 11.55
N ILE A 263 -34.88 -4.28 10.87
CA ILE A 263 -35.48 -4.65 9.58
C ILE A 263 -34.41 -4.63 8.47
N ALA A 264 -33.52 -3.63 8.46
CA ALA A 264 -32.40 -3.57 7.53
C ALA A 264 -31.44 -4.78 7.68
N LEU A 265 -31.25 -5.27 8.90
CA LEU A 265 -30.43 -6.46 9.17
C LEU A 265 -31.07 -7.75 8.63
N VAL A 266 -32.39 -7.91 8.79
CA VAL A 266 -33.11 -9.08 8.25
C VAL A 266 -33.09 -9.05 6.73
N ARG A 267 -33.33 -7.89 6.11
CA ARG A 267 -33.24 -7.72 4.66
C ARG A 267 -31.84 -8.01 4.11
N ALA A 268 -30.79 -7.51 4.78
CA ALA A 268 -29.41 -7.81 4.39
C ALA A 268 -29.10 -9.32 4.46
N ARG A 269 -29.69 -10.06 5.41
CA ARG A 269 -29.56 -11.52 5.49
C ARG A 269 -30.31 -12.23 4.37
N THR A 270 -31.54 -11.83 4.06
CA THR A 270 -32.33 -12.46 2.98
C THR A 270 -31.72 -12.21 1.60
N ASP A 271 -31.28 -10.97 1.34
CA ASP A 271 -30.66 -10.59 0.07
C ASP A 271 -29.36 -11.38 -0.15
N ARG A 272 -28.59 -11.60 0.91
CA ARG A 272 -27.37 -12.42 0.88
C ARG A 272 -27.66 -13.91 0.65
N LEU A 273 -28.64 -14.49 1.35
CA LEU A 273 -29.03 -15.89 1.14
C LEU A 273 -29.48 -16.13 -0.30
N TRP A 274 -30.27 -15.21 -0.83
CA TRP A 274 -30.79 -15.30 -2.19
C TRP A 274 -29.69 -15.08 -3.23
N SER A 275 -28.78 -14.13 -3.00
CA SER A 275 -27.60 -13.94 -3.84
C SER A 275 -26.67 -15.16 -3.81
N ALA A 276 -26.48 -15.78 -2.64
CA ALA A 276 -25.69 -17.01 -2.50
C ALA A 276 -26.34 -18.19 -3.23
N ALA A 277 -27.66 -18.36 -3.14
CA ALA A 277 -28.39 -19.40 -3.85
C ALA A 277 -28.32 -19.22 -5.37
N ARG A 278 -28.45 -17.98 -5.88
CA ARG A 278 -28.29 -17.66 -7.29
C ARG A 278 -26.87 -17.87 -7.80
N ALA A 279 -25.87 -17.57 -6.97
CA ALA A 279 -24.47 -17.72 -7.32
C ALA A 279 -23.96 -19.17 -7.18
N LEU A 280 -24.76 -20.08 -6.62
CA LEU A 280 -24.33 -21.45 -6.29
C LEU A 280 -23.97 -22.31 -7.52
N PRO A 281 -24.76 -22.34 -8.63
CA PRO A 281 -24.40 -23.13 -9.80
C PRO A 281 -23.04 -22.70 -10.38
N VAL A 282 -22.86 -21.38 -10.56
CA VAL A 282 -21.59 -20.79 -11.02
C VAL A 282 -20.45 -21.08 -10.03
N ALA A 283 -20.72 -21.06 -8.73
CA ALA A 283 -19.72 -21.37 -7.70
C ALA A 283 -19.28 -22.85 -7.73
N VAL A 284 -20.21 -23.78 -7.94
CA VAL A 284 -19.92 -25.22 -8.08
C VAL A 284 -19.08 -25.49 -9.32
N ASP A 285 -19.43 -24.87 -10.45
CA ASP A 285 -18.66 -25.01 -11.69
C ASP A 285 -17.26 -24.41 -11.55
N ALA A 286 -17.12 -23.23 -10.92
CA ALA A 286 -15.83 -22.64 -10.62
C ALA A 286 -14.98 -23.55 -9.72
N TYR A 287 -15.56 -24.14 -8.68
CA TYR A 287 -14.89 -25.09 -7.78
C TYR A 287 -14.47 -26.39 -8.50
N ARG A 288 -15.35 -26.95 -9.35
CA ARG A 288 -15.02 -28.15 -10.15
C ARG A 288 -13.85 -27.88 -11.09
N GLN A 289 -13.80 -26.70 -11.69
CA GLN A 289 -12.70 -26.31 -12.57
C GLN A 289 -11.39 -26.08 -11.79
N GLU A 290 -11.43 -25.45 -10.62
CA GLU A 290 -10.28 -25.38 -9.69
C GLU A 290 -9.74 -26.78 -9.38
N ARG A 291 -10.64 -27.70 -8.97
CA ARG A 291 -10.30 -29.10 -8.68
C ARG A 291 -9.77 -29.85 -9.89
N ALA A 292 -10.31 -29.62 -11.08
CA ALA A 292 -9.87 -30.24 -12.31
C ALA A 292 -8.45 -29.79 -12.69
N ILE A 293 -8.12 -28.52 -12.49
CA ILE A 293 -6.76 -27.99 -12.73
C ILE A 293 -5.77 -28.65 -11.77
N VAL A 294 -6.09 -28.68 -10.46
CA VAL A 294 -5.25 -29.36 -9.45
C VAL A 294 -5.12 -30.86 -9.75
N ALA A 295 -6.21 -31.54 -10.11
CA ALA A 295 -6.18 -32.97 -10.44
C ALA A 295 -5.40 -33.26 -11.73
N SER A 296 -5.56 -32.43 -12.77
CA SER A 296 -4.82 -32.54 -14.03
C SER A 296 -3.32 -32.29 -13.84
N THR A 297 -2.95 -31.51 -12.83
CA THR A 297 -1.55 -31.32 -12.41
C THR A 297 -0.97 -32.62 -11.87
N HIS A 298 -1.68 -33.28 -10.93
CA HIS A 298 -1.28 -34.58 -10.41
C HIS A 298 -1.28 -35.68 -11.48
N HIS A 299 -2.16 -35.58 -12.48
CA HIS A 299 -2.25 -36.54 -13.59
C HIS A 299 -1.21 -36.29 -14.69
N ARG A 300 -0.81 -35.03 -14.97
CA ARG A 300 0.27 -34.70 -15.92
C ARG A 300 1.66 -34.94 -15.38
N ALA A 301 1.88 -34.77 -14.08
CA ALA A 301 3.07 -35.29 -13.39
C ALA A 301 3.17 -36.83 -13.53
N ALA A 302 2.03 -37.51 -13.76
CA ALA A 302 1.95 -38.95 -14.02
C ALA A 302 1.73 -39.33 -15.50
N GLY A 303 1.60 -38.37 -16.43
CA GLY A 303 1.17 -38.65 -17.82
C GLY A 303 0.90 -37.38 -18.65
N GLY A 304 1.89 -36.95 -19.42
CA GLY A 304 1.78 -35.77 -20.30
C GLY A 304 0.98 -36.02 -21.59
N SER A 305 0.06 -35.09 -21.92
CA SER A 305 -0.38 -34.70 -23.29
C SER A 305 -1.51 -33.64 -23.22
N GLY A 306 -1.60 -32.73 -24.21
CA GLY A 306 -2.70 -31.73 -24.40
C GLY A 306 -3.53 -32.05 -25.65
N PRO A 307 -4.25 -31.11 -26.31
CA PRO A 307 -4.67 -29.73 -25.97
C PRO A 307 -6.18 -29.45 -26.33
N ALA A 308 -6.69 -28.21 -26.16
CA ALA A 308 -7.60 -27.49 -27.11
C ALA A 308 -8.21 -26.19 -26.55
N GLU A 309 -7.98 -25.08 -27.26
CA GLU A 309 -8.55 -23.75 -27.07
C GLU A 309 -9.97 -23.63 -27.65
N ARG A 310 -10.81 -22.76 -27.07
CA ARG A 310 -12.01 -22.17 -27.73
C ARG A 310 -12.17 -20.70 -27.33
N GLY A 311 -12.27 -19.83 -28.33
CA GLY A 311 -12.34 -18.37 -28.22
C GLY A 311 -13.74 -17.82 -27.90
N PHE A 312 -13.76 -16.53 -27.54
CA PHE A 312 -14.96 -15.71 -27.34
C PHE A 312 -15.00 -14.55 -28.35
N PRO A 313 -16.19 -14.15 -28.83
CA PRO A 313 -16.34 -13.02 -29.77
C PRO A 313 -16.45 -11.66 -29.06
N ALA A 314 -16.08 -10.61 -29.79
CA ALA A 314 -16.09 -9.21 -29.40
C ALA A 314 -17.49 -8.57 -29.46
N GLU A 315 -17.73 -7.57 -28.61
CA GLU A 315 -18.92 -6.70 -28.63
C GLU A 315 -18.55 -5.24 -28.89
N GLU A 316 -19.40 -4.60 -29.70
CA GLU A 316 -19.30 -3.26 -30.26
C GLU A 316 -19.57 -2.13 -29.25
N THR A 317 -18.83 -1.05 -29.44
CA THR A 317 -18.99 0.25 -28.79
C THR A 317 -20.15 1.05 -29.36
N ALA A 318 -20.97 1.67 -28.50
CA ALA A 318 -21.80 2.81 -28.86
C ALA A 318 -21.63 3.95 -27.84
N SER A 319 -21.28 5.12 -28.37
CA SER A 319 -21.07 6.39 -27.69
C SER A 319 -22.38 7.18 -27.60
N GLU A 320 -22.66 7.83 -26.47
CA GLU A 320 -23.66 8.91 -26.42
C GLU A 320 -23.21 10.03 -25.46
N GLN A 321 -23.31 11.28 -25.94
CA GLN A 321 -22.78 12.52 -25.34
C GLN A 321 -23.88 13.37 -24.66
N VAL A 322 -23.57 13.89 -23.45
CA VAL A 322 -23.60 15.30 -22.97
C VAL A 322 -24.95 16.07 -22.98
N PRO A 323 -25.43 16.70 -21.86
CA PRO A 323 -25.04 18.09 -21.49
C PRO A 323 -25.01 18.49 -19.98
N PRO A 324 -24.51 19.71 -19.65
CA PRO A 324 -23.84 20.03 -18.38
C PRO A 324 -24.68 20.86 -17.39
N ARG A 325 -24.21 21.00 -16.14
CA ARG A 325 -24.68 22.07 -15.24
C ARG A 325 -23.70 22.49 -14.13
N ARG A 326 -23.27 23.76 -14.28
CA ARG A 326 -23.09 24.86 -13.30
C ARG A 326 -22.05 24.78 -12.18
N GLU A 327 -21.14 25.75 -12.29
CA GLU A 327 -20.25 26.34 -11.30
C GLU A 327 -20.98 26.90 -10.08
N ALA A 328 -20.31 26.82 -8.93
CA ALA A 328 -20.58 27.66 -7.76
C ALA A 328 -19.22 28.05 -7.14
N THR A 329 -18.99 29.36 -7.02
CA THR A 329 -17.84 30.00 -6.37
C THR A 329 -18.24 30.52 -4.97
N PRO A 330 -17.32 31.06 -4.15
CA PRO A 330 -17.02 30.55 -2.81
C PRO A 330 -17.59 31.43 -1.69
N GLN A 331 -17.72 30.87 -0.49
CA GLN A 331 -17.95 31.64 0.74
C GLN A 331 -17.08 31.11 1.87
N ASP A 332 -16.20 31.98 2.36
CA ASP A 332 -15.59 31.96 3.69
C ASP A 332 -16.19 33.18 4.42
N PRO A 333 -16.45 33.15 5.75
CA PRO A 333 -15.38 33.54 6.66
C PRO A 333 -15.39 32.89 8.07
N THR A 334 -14.17 32.79 8.60
CA THR A 334 -13.70 33.15 9.96
C THR A 334 -14.07 32.29 11.18
N GLY A 335 -13.01 31.84 11.84
CA GLY A 335 -12.83 32.08 13.28
C GLY A 335 -12.37 30.89 14.09
N MET A 336 -11.08 30.83 14.44
CA MET A 336 -10.66 30.37 15.78
C MET A 336 -9.21 30.77 16.09
N LYS A 337 -9.00 31.03 17.38
CA LYS A 337 -7.92 31.83 17.99
C LYS A 337 -6.67 30.99 18.26
N GLU A 338 -5.50 31.59 18.00
CA GLU A 338 -4.18 31.12 18.44
C GLU A 338 -3.98 31.30 19.95
N PRO A 339 -3.32 30.35 20.64
CA PRO A 339 -2.85 30.54 22.02
C PRO A 339 -1.47 31.21 22.05
N ARG A 340 -1.29 32.06 23.05
CA ARG A 340 -0.14 32.94 23.28
C ARG A 340 1.05 32.20 23.92
N LEU A 341 2.24 32.45 23.38
CA LEU A 341 3.56 32.04 23.88
C LEU A 341 3.94 32.79 25.18
N ARG A 342 4.68 32.10 26.07
CA ARG A 342 5.25 32.61 27.34
C ARG A 342 6.77 32.52 27.24
N GLY A 343 7.43 33.66 27.02
CA GLY A 343 8.87 33.71 26.84
C GLY A 343 9.71 33.54 28.12
N GLY A 344 11.00 33.24 27.87
CA GLY A 344 12.13 33.89 28.55
C GLY A 344 13.16 33.00 29.24
N ARG A 345 14.24 32.60 28.53
CA ARG A 345 15.54 32.22 29.13
C ARG A 345 16.79 32.60 28.28
N SER A 346 17.52 33.61 28.76
CA SER A 346 18.95 33.99 28.62
C SER A 346 19.72 33.87 27.28
N ARG A 347 19.94 35.05 26.67
CA ARG A 347 20.73 35.44 25.47
C ARG A 347 22.24 35.10 25.39
N GLY A 348 22.83 34.35 26.33
CA GLY A 348 24.31 34.24 26.42
C GLY A 348 24.92 32.91 25.92
N TRP A 349 24.15 31.83 25.95
CA TRP A 349 24.66 30.47 25.76
C TRP A 349 24.46 29.96 24.32
N TRP A 350 23.39 30.42 23.67
CA TRP A 350 22.90 29.93 22.38
C TRP A 350 23.81 30.21 21.20
N GLY A 351 24.58 31.30 21.22
CA GLY A 351 25.52 31.63 20.14
C GLY A 351 26.65 30.61 19.95
N SER A 352 26.86 29.71 20.92
CA SER A 352 27.85 28.62 20.87
C SER A 352 27.24 27.23 20.67
N LEU A 353 25.92 27.16 20.46
CA LEU A 353 25.24 25.90 20.20
C LEU A 353 25.16 25.64 18.69
N SER A 354 25.33 24.38 18.32
CA SER A 354 24.95 23.85 17.02
C SER A 354 23.64 23.09 17.15
N VAL A 355 22.80 23.19 16.13
CA VAL A 355 21.57 22.41 15.97
C VAL A 355 21.72 21.51 14.76
N ARG A 356 21.22 20.28 14.86
CA ARG A 356 21.10 19.36 13.73
C ARG A 356 19.79 18.61 13.80
N ARG A 357 19.23 18.18 12.67
CA ARG A 357 18.08 17.25 12.67
C ARG A 357 18.46 15.95 13.37
N ALA A 358 17.56 15.43 14.19
CA ALA A 358 17.76 14.14 14.83
C ALA A 358 17.84 13.03 13.77
N ARG A 359 18.59 11.97 14.07
CA ARG A 359 18.94 10.92 13.10
C ARG A 359 17.72 10.26 12.45
N TRP A 360 16.64 10.10 13.20
CA TRP A 360 15.45 9.38 12.76
C TRP A 360 14.32 10.32 12.33
N THR A 361 14.58 11.62 12.23
CA THR A 361 13.58 12.55 11.73
C THR A 361 13.39 12.36 10.23
N VAL A 362 12.15 12.18 9.81
CA VAL A 362 11.77 12.17 8.40
C VAL A 362 10.94 13.41 8.11
N SER A 363 11.15 14.03 6.95
CA SER A 363 10.42 15.23 6.61
C SER A 363 10.08 15.33 5.13
N LEU A 364 8.97 15.99 4.85
CA LEU A 364 8.58 16.32 3.49
C LEU A 364 8.25 17.80 3.43
N THR A 365 9.00 18.53 2.63
CA THR A 365 8.68 19.93 2.33
C THR A 365 7.73 19.99 1.14
N TRP A 366 6.64 20.74 1.30
CA TRP A 366 5.67 21.02 0.24
C TRP A 366 5.35 22.51 0.25
N GLU A 367 5.66 23.20 -0.85
CA GLU A 367 5.49 24.65 -0.98
C GLU A 367 6.16 25.41 0.19
N ARG A 368 5.36 26.07 1.05
CA ARG A 368 5.83 26.85 2.20
C ARG A 368 5.71 26.09 3.53
N SER A 369 5.37 24.81 3.49
CA SER A 369 5.16 23.99 4.68
C SER A 369 6.13 22.82 4.71
N ALA A 370 6.44 22.34 5.92
CA ALA A 370 7.20 21.11 6.13
C ALA A 370 6.41 20.19 7.06
N PHE A 371 6.22 18.95 6.63
CA PHE A 371 5.69 17.89 7.47
C PHE A 371 6.86 17.14 8.08
N VAL A 372 6.94 17.09 9.40
CA VAL A 372 8.07 16.50 10.13
C VAL A 372 7.56 15.40 11.04
N LEU A 373 8.27 14.28 11.08
CA LEU A 373 7.88 13.12 11.87
C LEU A 373 9.10 12.56 12.60
N ASP A 374 8.97 12.38 13.91
CA ASP A 374 9.91 11.57 14.67
C ASP A 374 9.71 10.09 14.30
N ALA A 375 10.68 9.50 13.60
CA ALA A 375 10.71 8.06 13.31
C ALA A 375 11.68 7.29 14.23
N ALA A 376 12.12 7.89 15.34
CA ALA A 376 12.90 7.22 16.40
C ALA A 376 12.03 6.24 17.19
N LEU A 377 10.69 6.41 17.15
CA LEU A 377 9.70 5.52 17.80
C LEU A 377 9.80 5.51 19.32
N GLU A 378 10.41 6.54 19.94
CA GLU A 378 10.58 6.64 21.40
C GLU A 378 9.27 6.97 22.13
N ALA A 379 8.34 7.62 21.43
CA ALA A 379 6.96 7.81 21.84
C ALA A 379 6.02 7.16 20.80
N PRO A 380 4.75 6.86 21.15
CA PRO A 380 3.76 6.47 20.17
C PRO A 380 3.66 7.57 19.11
N VAL A 381 4.23 7.34 17.93
CA VAL A 381 4.24 8.30 16.84
C VAL A 381 2.81 8.49 16.39
N THR A 382 2.24 9.66 16.70
CA THR A 382 0.81 9.83 16.51
C THR A 382 0.45 10.48 15.18
N SER A 383 1.20 11.47 14.72
CA SER A 383 0.99 12.12 13.42
C SER A 383 2.17 13.02 13.07
N PRO A 384 2.43 13.29 11.78
CA PRO A 384 3.40 14.31 11.37
C PRO A 384 3.01 15.68 11.94
N ILE A 385 4.01 16.44 12.39
CA ILE A 385 3.90 17.84 12.79
C ILE A 385 3.97 18.69 11.52
N LEU A 386 3.04 19.63 11.40
CA LEU A 386 3.03 20.61 10.32
C LEU A 386 3.75 21.88 10.79
N LEU A 387 4.84 22.21 10.11
CA LEU A 387 5.52 23.49 10.24
C LEU A 387 5.08 24.37 9.06
N GLU A 388 4.63 25.59 9.35
CA GLU A 388 4.17 26.55 8.34
C GLU A 388 5.06 27.79 8.33
N GLU A 389 5.18 28.41 7.15
CA GLU A 389 5.86 29.68 6.94
C GLU A 389 7.26 29.75 7.56
N SER A 390 7.47 30.64 8.54
CA SER A 390 8.77 30.86 9.19
C SER A 390 9.29 29.60 9.90
N ALA A 391 8.42 28.77 10.48
CA ALA A 391 8.84 27.51 11.10
C ALA A 391 9.39 26.51 10.05
N ALA A 392 8.75 26.45 8.87
CA ALA A 392 9.22 25.63 7.75
C ALA A 392 10.52 26.18 7.14
N ASP A 393 10.67 27.51 7.10
CA ASP A 393 11.91 28.16 6.67
C ASP A 393 13.06 27.83 7.64
N ILE A 394 12.85 27.95 8.96
CA ILE A 394 13.84 27.55 9.97
C ILE A 394 14.21 26.07 9.81
N TRP A 395 13.23 25.19 9.68
CA TRP A 395 13.45 23.76 9.45
C TRP A 395 14.35 23.49 8.23
N ARG A 396 14.12 24.20 7.13
CA ARG A 396 14.87 24.04 5.88
C ARG A 396 16.34 24.46 5.99
N GLU A 397 16.67 25.40 6.87
CA GLU A 397 18.05 25.82 7.12
C GLU A 397 18.83 24.82 8.00
N ILE A 398 18.13 24.01 8.80
CA ILE A 398 18.74 22.95 9.61
C ILE A 398 18.93 21.70 8.74
N GLN A 399 19.87 21.71 7.79
CA GLN A 399 20.11 20.52 6.93
C GLN A 399 21.22 19.62 7.47
N SER A 400 22.22 20.23 8.07
CA SER A 400 23.36 19.58 8.71
C SER A 400 23.49 20.09 10.13
N GLU A 401 24.66 19.90 10.74
CA GLU A 401 25.03 20.66 11.92
C GLU A 401 25.19 22.14 11.54
N THR A 402 24.36 23.00 12.12
CA THR A 402 24.29 24.44 11.84
C THR A 402 24.45 25.21 13.15
N LEU A 403 25.34 26.19 13.20
CA LEU A 403 25.44 27.09 14.37
C LEU A 403 24.18 27.92 14.51
N VAL A 404 23.61 28.00 15.71
CA VAL A 404 22.38 28.77 15.97
C VAL A 404 22.56 30.25 15.59
N SER A 405 23.76 30.81 15.80
CA SER A 405 24.09 32.18 15.39
C SER A 405 24.08 32.39 13.87
N ASP A 406 24.46 31.37 13.09
CA ASP A 406 24.44 31.45 11.63
C ASP A 406 23.03 31.27 11.09
N LEU A 407 22.23 30.40 11.71
CA LEU A 407 20.81 30.25 11.45
C LEU A 407 20.07 31.58 11.62
N VAL A 408 20.24 32.26 12.77
CA VAL A 408 19.60 33.57 13.02
C VAL A 408 20.05 34.61 12.01
N ARG A 409 21.35 34.65 11.66
CA ARG A 409 21.88 35.60 10.66
C ARG A 409 21.24 35.40 9.29
N THR A 410 21.08 34.15 8.86
CA THR A 410 20.41 33.82 7.59
C THR A 410 18.94 34.25 7.59
N LEU A 411 18.21 34.02 8.69
CA LEU A 411 16.82 34.43 8.82
C LEU A 411 16.68 35.96 8.85
N GLN A 412 17.56 36.66 9.58
CA GLN A 412 17.63 38.12 9.57
C GLN A 412 17.78 38.67 8.15
N GLN A 413 18.70 38.12 7.36
CA GLN A 413 18.91 38.53 5.97
C GLN A 413 17.68 38.26 5.09
N ARG A 414 16.99 37.14 5.33
CA ARG A 414 15.80 36.75 4.55
C ARG A 414 14.57 37.62 4.84
N TYR A 415 14.31 37.96 6.10
CA TYR A 415 13.10 38.69 6.49
C TYR A 415 13.31 40.18 6.80
N GLY A 416 14.55 40.65 6.88
CA GLY A 416 14.86 42.05 7.20
C GLY A 416 14.50 42.44 8.63
N VAL A 417 14.52 41.49 9.58
CA VAL A 417 14.13 41.69 10.99
C VAL A 417 15.39 41.76 11.88
N ASP A 418 15.33 42.53 12.96
CA ASP A 418 16.42 42.65 13.95
C ASP A 418 16.73 41.30 14.62
N SER A 419 18.02 40.95 14.71
CA SER A 419 18.50 39.71 15.32
C SER A 419 18.07 39.59 16.78
N ALA A 420 18.02 40.71 17.52
CA ALA A 420 17.64 40.70 18.93
C ALA A 420 16.19 40.26 19.18
N ALA A 421 15.31 40.42 18.17
CA ALA A 421 13.91 39.98 18.21
C ALA A 421 13.76 38.52 17.74
N LEU A 422 14.61 38.08 16.80
CA LEU A 422 14.64 36.73 16.26
C LEU A 422 15.26 35.72 17.23
N ASP A 423 16.33 36.09 17.95
CA ASP A 423 17.08 35.18 18.83
C ASP A 423 16.15 34.43 19.79
N GLY A 424 15.34 35.15 20.57
CA GLY A 424 14.47 34.52 21.57
C GLY A 424 13.39 33.61 20.98
N GLN A 425 12.88 33.93 19.78
CA GLN A 425 11.85 33.12 19.10
C GLN A 425 12.46 31.85 18.49
N VAL A 426 13.64 31.97 17.88
CA VAL A 426 14.38 30.83 17.33
C VAL A 426 14.82 29.90 18.47
N GLU A 427 15.31 30.45 19.58
CA GLU A 427 15.65 29.67 20.77
C GLU A 427 14.45 28.88 21.31
N GLU A 428 13.31 29.54 21.54
CA GLU A 428 12.07 28.89 22.02
C GLU A 428 11.62 27.78 21.06
N PHE A 429 11.63 28.03 19.75
CA PHE A 429 11.28 27.05 18.74
C PHE A 429 12.24 25.85 18.70
N LEU A 430 13.56 26.08 18.82
CA LEU A 430 14.54 25.00 18.83
C LEU A 430 14.42 24.12 20.08
N VAL A 431 14.09 24.70 21.24
CA VAL A 431 13.76 23.93 22.45
C VAL A 431 12.53 23.07 22.22
N GLU A 432 11.46 23.62 21.63
CA GLU A 432 10.26 22.84 21.32
C GLU A 432 10.57 21.67 20.36
N LEU A 433 11.40 21.89 19.34
CA LEU A 433 11.82 20.82 18.43
C LEU A 433 12.69 19.76 19.13
N GLU A 434 13.54 20.16 20.08
CA GLU A 434 14.36 19.24 20.87
C GLU A 434 13.49 18.41 21.83
N ASP A 435 12.53 19.02 22.52
CA ASP A 435 11.57 18.34 23.39
C ASP A 435 10.69 17.33 22.63
N LEU A 436 10.50 17.56 21.32
CA LEU A 436 9.81 16.66 20.40
C LEU A 436 10.74 15.64 19.72
N ASN A 437 12.01 15.56 20.12
CA ASN A 437 13.05 14.69 19.55
C ASN A 437 13.30 14.90 18.04
N LEU A 438 12.96 16.07 17.49
CA LEU A 438 13.10 16.36 16.05
C LEU A 438 14.50 16.90 15.68
N VAL A 439 15.16 17.54 16.64
CA VAL A 439 16.51 18.09 16.53
C VAL A 439 17.33 17.72 17.75
N GLU A 440 18.65 17.81 17.62
CA GLU A 440 19.59 17.72 18.74
C GLU A 440 20.36 19.03 18.87
N LEU A 441 20.41 19.60 20.08
CA LEU A 441 21.28 20.73 20.38
C LEU A 441 22.60 20.24 20.97
N ARG A 442 23.71 20.78 20.47
CA ARG A 442 25.05 20.43 20.93
C ARG A 442 25.85 21.68 21.24
N ARG A 443 26.68 21.61 22.28
CA ARG A 443 27.72 22.62 22.50
C ARG A 443 28.83 22.39 21.50
N SER A 444 29.10 23.41 20.69
CA SER A 444 30.20 23.43 19.73
C SER A 444 31.55 23.52 20.41
#